data_AF-E4RMI2-F1
#
_entry.id   AF-E4RMI2-F1
#
_cell.length_a   1.000
_cell.length_b   1.000
_cell.length_c   1.000
_cell.angle_alpha   90.00
_cell.angle_beta   90.00
_cell.angle_gamma   90.00
#
_symmetry.space_group_name_H-M   'P 1'
#
loop_
_entity.id
_entity.type
_entity.pdbx_description
1 polymer ?
#
loop_
_entity_poly.entity_id
_entity_poly.type
_entity_poly.pdbx_seq_one_letter_code
_entity_poly.pdbx_strand_id
1 'polypeptide(L)'
;MMINYQVGEYYTVKEDHDSVYDFPEGKYKLKIIMDGLPERTIYTEDEIAIAEELWLEGFEGLEQYKIDLEGNWYYFEFPENENNVEYMWIPESIVIDVFE
;
A
#
# COMPACT_ATOMS: atom_id res chain seq x y z
N MET A 1 -2.62 8.83 15.57
CA MET A 1 -3.83 8.35 16.29
C MET A 1 -4.22 7.10 15.54
N MET A 2 -3.83 5.89 15.99
CA MET A 2 -3.88 4.67 15.17
C MET A 2 -5.22 4.54 14.43
N ILE A 3 -5.20 4.78 13.12
CA ILE A 3 -6.34 4.52 12.26
C ILE A 3 -6.54 3.01 12.26
N ASN A 4 -7.67 2.55 12.79
CA ASN A 4 -8.11 1.17 12.57
C ASN A 4 -8.65 1.09 11.14
N TYR A 5 -7.78 0.69 10.22
CA TYR A 5 -8.14 0.46 8.83
C TYR A 5 -9.19 -0.65 8.74
N GLN A 6 -10.25 -0.40 7.98
CA GLN A 6 -11.38 -1.32 7.83
C GLN A 6 -11.59 -1.66 6.35
N VAL A 7 -11.67 -2.96 6.07
CA VAL A 7 -12.01 -3.45 4.75
C VAL A 7 -13.39 -2.95 4.34
N GLY A 8 -13.47 -2.34 3.16
CA GLY A 8 -14.69 -1.77 2.59
C GLY A 8 -14.77 -0.24 2.70
N GLU A 9 -13.98 0.37 3.59
CA GLU A 9 -13.92 1.82 3.77
C GLU A 9 -13.03 2.50 2.72
N TYR A 10 -13.20 3.83 2.61
CA TYR A 10 -12.47 4.68 1.68
C TYR A 10 -11.54 5.63 2.44
N TYR A 11 -10.32 5.75 1.95
CA TYR A 11 -9.26 6.57 2.51
C TYR A 11 -8.76 7.57 1.46
N THR A 12 -8.31 8.74 1.91
CA THR A 12 -7.79 9.79 1.03
C THR A 12 -6.38 10.13 1.48
N VAL A 13 -5.48 10.28 0.51
CA VAL A 13 -4.10 10.71 0.75
C VAL A 13 -4.13 12.05 1.49
N LYS A 14 -3.26 12.22 2.50
CA LYS A 14 -3.18 13.47 3.26
C LYS A 14 -2.63 14.60 2.38
N GLU A 15 -3.18 15.81 2.52
CA GLU A 15 -2.77 16.98 1.72
C GLU A 15 -1.30 17.38 1.92
N ASP A 16 -0.68 16.98 3.03
CA ASP A 16 0.69 17.32 3.44
C ASP A 16 1.64 16.11 3.37
N HIS A 17 1.33 15.11 2.55
CA HIS A 17 2.23 13.96 2.39
C HIS A 17 3.55 14.43 1.76
N ASP A 18 4.67 14.16 2.41
CA ASP A 18 5.99 14.43 1.84
C ASP A 18 6.08 13.60 0.55
N SER A 19 6.19 14.29 -0.58
CA SER A 19 5.87 13.83 -1.94
C SER A 19 6.85 12.78 -2.50
N VAL A 20 7.34 11.87 -1.67
CA VAL A 20 8.27 10.78 -2.02
C VAL A 20 7.54 9.67 -2.78
N TYR A 21 6.25 9.47 -2.52
CA TYR A 21 5.43 8.45 -3.18
C TYR A 21 4.43 9.09 -4.15
N ASP A 22 4.35 8.55 -5.37
CA ASP A 22 3.46 9.03 -6.45
C ASP A 22 2.03 8.49 -6.26
N PHE A 23 1.35 8.94 -5.19
CA PHE A 23 -0.06 8.60 -4.96
C PHE A 23 -0.96 9.67 -5.59
N PRO A 24 -1.78 9.34 -6.61
CA PRO A 24 -2.73 10.28 -7.18
C PRO A 24 -3.75 10.75 -6.14
N GLU A 25 -4.23 11.98 -6.27
CA GLU A 25 -5.33 12.46 -5.45
C GLU A 25 -6.61 11.64 -5.73
N GLY A 26 -7.28 11.22 -4.66
CA GLY A 26 -8.57 10.54 -4.78
C GLY A 26 -8.92 9.68 -3.58
N LYS A 27 -9.94 8.85 -3.76
CA LYS A 27 -10.47 7.95 -2.73
C LYS A 27 -10.05 6.52 -3.03
N TYR A 28 -9.23 5.98 -2.14
CA TYR A 28 -8.71 4.63 -2.19
C TYR A 28 -9.60 3.72 -1.36
N LYS A 29 -10.11 2.65 -1.95
CA LYS A 29 -10.94 1.70 -1.20
C LYS A 29 -10.07 0.58 -0.67
N LEU A 30 -10.10 0.36 0.64
CA LEU A 30 -9.41 -0.79 1.22
C LEU A 30 -10.20 -2.07 0.98
N LYS A 31 -9.59 -3.06 0.34
CA LYS A 31 -10.25 -4.30 -0.05
C LYS A 31 -9.81 -5.49 0.79
N ILE A 32 -8.54 -5.54 1.19
CA ILE A 32 -7.96 -6.66 1.93
C ILE A 32 -6.89 -6.10 2.89
N ILE A 33 -6.78 -6.72 4.07
CA ILE A 33 -5.66 -6.55 4.99
C ILE A 33 -5.08 -7.94 5.21
N MET A 34 -3.76 -8.07 5.09
CA MET A 34 -3.03 -9.32 5.31
C MET A 34 -1.90 -9.08 6.32
N ASP A 35 -1.68 -10.04 7.20
CA ASP A 35 -0.54 -10.04 8.12
C ASP A 35 0.68 -10.58 7.37
N GLY A 36 1.72 -9.76 7.24
CA GLY A 36 2.91 -10.05 6.44
C GLY A 36 2.71 -9.90 4.93
N LEU A 37 3.82 -10.06 4.20
CA LEU A 37 3.84 -10.00 2.73
C LEU A 37 2.82 -10.96 2.12
N PRO A 38 1.98 -10.52 1.17
CA PRO A 38 0.99 -11.38 0.53
C PRO A 38 1.62 -12.58 -0.18
N GLU A 39 1.14 -13.78 0.15
CA GLU A 39 1.59 -15.03 -0.47
C GLU A 39 0.85 -15.36 -1.78
N ARG A 40 -0.23 -14.63 -2.09
CA ARG A 40 -1.12 -14.91 -3.22
C ARG A 40 -1.55 -13.62 -3.91
N THR A 41 -1.48 -13.65 -5.23
CA THR A 41 -2.05 -12.62 -6.09
C THR A 41 -3.57 -12.68 -6.07
N ILE A 42 -4.21 -11.54 -6.32
CA ILE A 42 -5.65 -11.32 -6.26
C ILE A 42 -6.20 -10.95 -7.63
N TYR A 43 -5.53 -10.02 -8.32
CA TYR A 43 -5.94 -9.46 -9.60
C TYR A 43 -4.96 -9.79 -10.73
N THR A 44 -3.66 -9.57 -10.55
CA THR A 44 -2.64 -9.84 -11.57
C THR A 44 -1.50 -10.71 -11.02
N GLU A 45 -0.94 -11.56 -11.88
CA GLU A 45 0.14 -12.48 -11.49
C GLU A 45 1.41 -11.76 -11.02
N ASP A 46 1.60 -10.51 -11.42
CA ASP A 46 2.78 -9.70 -11.09
C ASP A 46 2.53 -8.68 -9.95
N GLU A 47 1.33 -8.58 -9.36
CA GLU A 47 1.02 -7.52 -8.39
C GLU A 47 1.91 -7.55 -7.14
N ILE A 48 2.30 -8.74 -6.68
CA ILE A 48 3.15 -8.90 -5.50
C ILE A 48 4.57 -8.46 -5.86
N ALA A 49 5.10 -8.97 -6.99
CA ALA A 49 6.43 -8.60 -7.47
C ALA A 49 6.56 -7.10 -7.68
N ILE A 50 5.55 -6.46 -8.29
CA ILE A 50 5.48 -5.01 -8.47
C ILE A 50 5.47 -4.29 -7.11
N ALA A 51 4.70 -4.77 -6.13
CA ALA A 51 4.65 -4.15 -4.81
C ALA A 51 5.99 -4.31 -4.05
N GLU A 52 6.65 -5.46 -4.16
CA GLU A 52 7.99 -5.67 -3.60
C GLU A 52 9.02 -4.74 -4.26
N GLU A 53 9.02 -4.62 -5.59
CA GLU A 53 9.92 -3.72 -6.31
C GLU A 53 9.64 -2.25 -5.97
N LEU A 54 8.38 -1.84 -5.83
CA LEU A 54 8.03 -0.46 -5.52
C LEU A 54 8.35 -0.04 -4.08
N TRP A 55 8.07 -0.91 -3.12
CA TRP A 55 8.10 -0.54 -1.70
C TRP A 55 9.31 -1.07 -0.94
N LEU A 56 9.88 -2.19 -1.37
CA LEU A 56 10.96 -2.86 -0.64
C LEU A 56 12.32 -2.73 -1.34
N GLU A 57 12.36 -2.46 -2.65
CA GLU A 57 13.62 -2.28 -3.38
C GLU A 57 14.44 -1.12 -2.77
N GLY A 58 15.72 -1.37 -2.51
CA GLY A 58 16.62 -0.37 -1.92
C GLY A 58 16.59 -0.30 -0.39
N PHE A 59 15.62 -0.96 0.28
CA PHE A 59 15.61 -1.09 1.74
C PHE A 59 16.27 -2.39 2.23
N GLU A 60 16.74 -3.25 1.31
CA GLU A 60 17.39 -4.52 1.62
C GLU A 60 18.50 -4.37 2.67
N GLY A 61 18.33 -5.00 3.83
CA GLY A 61 19.28 -4.97 4.94
C GLY A 61 19.03 -3.87 5.98
N LEU A 62 18.05 -3.00 5.79
CA LEU A 62 17.59 -2.05 6.81
C LEU A 62 16.55 -2.70 7.73
N GLU A 63 16.39 -2.15 8.94
CA GLU A 63 15.34 -2.60 9.87
C GLU A 63 13.94 -2.38 9.28
N GLN A 64 13.75 -1.29 8.52
CA GLN A 64 12.50 -0.96 7.84
C GLN A 64 12.02 -2.09 6.93
N TYR A 65 12.92 -2.71 6.16
CA TYR A 65 12.59 -3.83 5.28
C TYR A 65 11.99 -5.03 6.04
N LYS A 66 12.49 -5.32 7.25
CA LYS A 66 11.91 -6.39 8.08
C LYS A 66 10.55 -5.99 8.64
N ILE A 67 10.43 -4.74 9.09
CA ILE A 67 9.17 -4.19 9.59
C ILE A 67 8.09 -4.26 8.50
N ASP A 68 8.43 -3.91 7.26
CA ASP A 68 7.47 -3.96 6.15
C ASP A 68 7.15 -5.38 5.71
N LEU A 69 8.11 -6.30 5.73
CA LEU A 69 7.85 -7.71 5.43
C LEU A 69 6.96 -8.41 6.46
N GLU A 70 7.17 -8.13 7.75
CA GLU A 70 6.45 -8.75 8.86
C GLU A 70 5.17 -7.98 9.24
N GLY A 71 5.07 -6.72 8.85
CA GLY A 71 3.94 -5.84 9.14
C GLY A 71 2.71 -6.15 8.28
N ASN A 72 1.61 -5.43 8.54
CA ASN A 72 0.41 -5.60 7.74
C ASN A 72 0.59 -5.05 6.32
N TRP A 73 0.00 -5.74 5.36
CA TRP A 73 -0.12 -5.30 3.98
C TRP A 73 -1.59 -5.01 3.66
N TYR A 74 -1.80 -3.91 2.95
CA TYR A 74 -3.11 -3.37 2.64
C TYR A 74 -3.32 -3.36 1.14
N TYR A 75 -4.41 -3.97 0.70
CA TYR A 75 -4.77 -3.99 -0.71
C TYR A 75 -5.77 -2.90 -1.02
N PHE A 76 -5.33 -1.87 -1.75
CA PHE A 76 -6.16 -0.75 -2.11
C PHE A 76 -6.59 -0.84 -3.57
N GLU A 77 -7.86 -0.51 -3.80
CA GLU A 77 -8.41 -0.19 -5.11
C GLU A 77 -8.20 1.31 -5.34
N PHE A 78 -7.46 1.66 -6.40
CA PHE A 78 -7.10 3.04 -6.71
C PHE A 78 -8.31 3.80 -7.25
N PRO A 79 -8.42 5.11 -6.98
CA PRO A 79 -9.37 5.95 -7.69
C PRO A 79 -9.08 5.84 -9.19
N GLU A 80 -10.13 5.77 -10.02
CA GLU A 80 -10.06 5.61 -11.48
C GLU A 80 -8.91 6.45 -12.08
N ASN A 81 -7.78 5.81 -12.36
CA ASN A 81 -6.53 6.49 -12.71
C ASN A 81 -6.21 6.25 -14.19
N GLU A 82 -5.69 7.28 -14.88
CA GLU A 82 -5.34 7.23 -16.30
C GLU A 82 -4.29 6.15 -16.63
N ASN A 83 -3.57 5.66 -15.61
CA ASN A 83 -2.52 4.64 -15.74
C ASN A 83 -2.99 3.17 -15.69
N ASN A 84 -4.30 2.89 -15.62
CA ASN A 84 -4.87 1.53 -15.55
C ASN A 84 -4.39 0.65 -14.37
N VAL A 85 -3.80 1.24 -13.34
CA VAL A 85 -3.49 0.52 -12.10
C VAL A 85 -4.75 0.53 -11.25
N GLU A 86 -5.48 -0.57 -11.25
CA GLU A 86 -6.75 -0.70 -10.55
C GLU A 86 -6.57 -1.07 -9.07
N TYR A 87 -5.50 -1.82 -8.75
CA TYR A 87 -5.25 -2.33 -7.41
C TYR A 87 -3.74 -2.41 -7.09
N MET A 88 -3.39 -2.24 -5.81
CA MET A 88 -2.01 -2.37 -5.35
C MET A 88 -1.93 -2.78 -3.87
N TRP A 89 -0.89 -3.56 -3.55
CA TRP A 89 -0.48 -3.88 -2.18
C TRP A 89 0.46 -2.81 -1.64
N ILE A 90 0.22 -2.37 -0.41
CA ILE A 90 0.99 -1.31 0.25
C ILE A 90 1.29 -1.75 1.70
N PRO A 91 2.55 -1.68 2.17
CA PRO A 91 2.90 -2.03 3.54
C PRO A 91 2.40 -0.98 4.55
N GLU A 92 2.21 -1.41 5.80
CA GLU A 92 1.64 -0.58 6.87
C GLU A 92 2.36 0.74 7.10
N SER A 93 3.70 0.74 7.03
CA SER A 93 4.50 1.95 7.27
C SER A 93 4.14 3.07 6.29
N ILE A 94 4.00 2.71 5.01
CA ILE A 94 3.64 3.64 3.93
C ILE A 94 2.18 4.02 4.04
N VAL A 95 1.28 3.10 4.41
CA VAL A 95 -0.12 3.43 4.63
C VAL A 95 -0.28 4.47 5.74
N ILE A 96 0.43 4.30 6.86
CA ILE A 96 0.44 5.29 7.95
C ILE A 96 1.04 6.60 7.46
N ASP A 97 2.13 6.57 6.70
CA ASP A 97 2.74 7.79 6.20
C ASP A 97 1.81 8.53 5.21
N VAL A 98 1.15 7.84 4.30
CA VAL A 98 0.30 8.43 3.25
C VAL A 98 -1.07 8.88 3.74
N PHE A 99 -1.69 8.13 4.66
CA PHE A 99 -3.09 8.30 5.04
C PHE A 99 -3.31 8.79 6.49
N GLU A 100 -2.28 8.83 7.35
CA GLU A 100 -2.35 9.34 8.74
C GLU A 100 -1.51 10.62 8.96
#